data_AF-A0AAV2SXM8-F1
#
_entry.id   AF-A0AAV2SXM8-F1
#
_cell.length_a   1.000
_cell.length_b   1.000
_cell.length_c   1.000
_cell.angle_alpha   90.00
_cell.angle_beta   90.00
_cell.angle_gamma   90.00
#
_symmetry.space_group_name_H-M   'P 1'
#
loop_
_entity.id
_entity.type
_entity.pdbx_description
1 polymer ?
#
loop_
_entity_poly.entity_id
_entity_poly.type
_entity_poly.pdbx_seq_one_letter_code
_entity_poly.pdbx_strand_id
1 'polypeptide(L)'
;MIPYDLDIDISVPAFEESKLRQLSTTRGRIKNGQFNLAVRPGPHCIESEGIRQNCYGQSVRSEIDCCAACEPFARAFYEVGWTYMDIYLFRFEMRFDNEQRPIEFTYFDESFNEFIGDIYGLFPLKACKFLGLHVPCPRDPATILGPQYGKEFMKPRKLCNLTGRSWVKSS
;
A
#
# COMPACT_ATOMS: atom_id res chain seq x y z
N MET A 1 1.17 6.97 12.28
CA MET A 1 2.40 6.83 11.50
C MET A 1 3.54 6.58 12.46
N ILE A 2 4.40 5.60 12.13
CA ILE A 2 5.62 5.37 12.90
C ILE A 2 6.51 6.61 12.72
N PRO A 3 7.11 7.21 13.77
CA PRO A 3 7.72 8.54 13.62
C PRO A 3 8.95 8.62 12.70
N TYR A 4 9.51 7.48 12.29
CA TYR A 4 10.62 7.38 11.35
C TYR A 4 10.22 6.80 9.99
N ASP A 5 8.92 6.59 9.77
CA ASP A 5 8.37 6.26 8.45
C ASP A 5 8.23 7.52 7.59
N LEU A 6 8.27 7.34 6.28
CA LEU A 6 8.24 8.45 5.30
C LEU A 6 6.94 8.50 4.50
N ASP A 7 6.16 7.42 4.51
CA ASP A 7 4.99 7.18 3.68
C ASP A 7 3.83 6.55 4.46
N ILE A 8 2.70 6.40 3.78
CA ILE A 8 1.49 5.79 4.29
C ILE A 8 1.00 4.80 3.24
N ASP A 9 0.81 3.55 3.64
CA ASP A 9 0.22 2.52 2.79
C ASP A 9 -1.25 2.32 3.11
N ILE A 10 -2.08 2.20 2.07
CA ILE A 10 -3.47 1.76 2.18
C ILE A 10 -3.76 0.64 1.17
N SER A 11 -4.54 -0.35 1.59
CA SER A 11 -5.04 -1.41 0.71
C SER A 11 -6.50 -1.16 0.36
N VAL A 12 -6.85 -1.26 -0.92
CA VAL A 12 -8.19 -1.03 -1.47
C VAL A 12 -8.65 -2.28 -2.23
N PRO A 13 -9.93 -2.67 -2.17
CA PRO A 13 -10.40 -3.81 -2.95
C PRO A 13 -10.22 -3.60 -4.46
N ALA A 14 -9.72 -4.61 -5.17
CA ALA A 14 -9.43 -4.54 -6.60
C ALA A 14 -10.67 -4.22 -7.47
N PHE A 15 -11.89 -4.49 -6.98
CA PHE A 15 -13.10 -4.09 -7.70
C PHE A 15 -13.30 -2.56 -7.78
N GLU A 16 -12.59 -1.77 -6.96
CA GLU A 16 -12.58 -0.30 -7.03
C GLU A 16 -11.53 0.25 -8.02
N GLU A 17 -10.78 -0.61 -8.72
CA GLU A 17 -9.70 -0.20 -9.64
C GLU A 17 -10.21 0.81 -10.68
N SER A 18 -11.36 0.54 -11.30
CA SER A 18 -11.94 1.39 -12.34
C SER A 18 -12.23 2.80 -11.83
N LYS A 19 -12.70 2.91 -10.58
CA LYS A 19 -12.98 4.18 -9.92
C LYS A 19 -11.68 4.94 -9.62
N LEU A 20 -10.64 4.26 -9.13
CA LEU A 20 -9.32 4.89 -8.93
C LEU A 20 -8.73 5.42 -10.25
N ARG A 21 -8.87 4.68 -11.35
CA ARG A 21 -8.48 5.15 -12.68
C ARG A 21 -9.27 6.39 -13.11
N GLN A 22 -10.59 6.40 -12.86
CA GLN A 22 -11.44 7.54 -13.17
C GLN A 22 -11.08 8.79 -12.35
N LEU A 23 -10.71 8.61 -11.08
CA LEU A 23 -10.27 9.68 -10.18
C LEU A 23 -8.83 10.15 -10.46
N SER A 24 -8.07 9.42 -11.27
CA SER A 24 -6.66 9.74 -11.51
C SER A 24 -6.48 11.07 -12.23
N THR A 25 -5.50 11.84 -11.78
CA THR A 25 -5.09 13.06 -12.48
C THR A 25 -4.39 12.67 -13.77
N THR A 26 -4.83 13.23 -14.90
CA THR A 26 -4.14 13.03 -16.17
C THR A 26 -2.69 13.50 -16.05
N ARG A 27 -1.73 12.62 -16.35
CA ARG A 27 -0.30 12.97 -16.43
C ARG A 27 -0.09 14.16 -17.39
N GLY A 28 0.84 15.04 -17.07
CA GLY A 28 1.01 16.34 -17.75
C GLY A 28 0.03 17.43 -17.30
N ARG A 29 -1.01 17.10 -16.52
CA ARG A 29 -1.92 18.07 -15.87
C ARG A 29 -1.80 18.09 -14.34
N ILE A 30 -0.82 17.35 -13.80
CA ILE A 30 -0.50 17.30 -12.38
C ILE A 30 -0.02 18.68 -11.93
N LYS A 31 -0.55 19.15 -10.80
CA LYS A 31 -0.23 20.48 -10.26
C LYS A 31 0.13 20.38 -8.78
N ASN A 32 1.22 21.04 -8.43
CA ASN A 32 1.58 21.33 -7.05
C ASN A 32 0.49 22.18 -6.38
N GLY A 33 0.32 22.03 -5.06
CA GLY A 33 -0.73 22.70 -4.32
C GLY A 33 -2.13 22.08 -4.49
N GLN A 34 -2.23 20.87 -5.07
CA GLN A 34 -3.50 20.16 -5.27
C GLN A 34 -3.33 18.68 -4.98
N PHE A 35 -4.38 18.02 -4.49
CA PHE A 35 -4.37 16.56 -4.39
C PHE A 35 -4.40 15.95 -5.79
N ASN A 36 -3.35 15.18 -6.10
CA ASN A 36 -3.21 14.42 -7.33
C ASN A 36 -3.23 12.93 -7.01
N LEU A 37 -3.79 12.16 -7.93
CA LEU A 37 -3.75 10.70 -7.90
C LEU A 37 -3.09 10.20 -9.18
N ALA A 38 -1.92 9.57 -9.07
CA ALA A 38 -1.25 8.92 -10.18
C ALA A 38 -1.45 7.39 -10.09
N VAL A 39 -2.06 6.80 -11.11
CA VAL A 39 -2.25 5.34 -11.20
C VAL A 39 -1.20 4.74 -12.13
N ARG A 40 -0.70 3.54 -11.81
CA ARG A 40 0.23 2.82 -12.68
C ARG A 40 -0.41 2.56 -14.07
N PRO A 41 0.34 2.76 -15.16
CA PRO A 41 -0.23 2.64 -16.52
C PRO A 41 -0.46 1.18 -16.92
N GLY A 42 0.31 0.24 -16.38
CA GLY A 42 0.30 -1.17 -16.74
C GLY A 42 -0.13 -2.12 -15.61
N PRO A 43 0.10 -3.43 -15.78
CA PRO A 43 -0.11 -4.43 -14.73
C PRO A 43 0.90 -4.26 -13.59
N HIS A 44 0.64 -4.96 -12.48
CA HIS A 44 1.57 -5.06 -11.35
C HIS A 44 2.91 -5.67 -11.79
N CYS A 45 4.01 -5.16 -11.27
CA CYS A 45 5.36 -5.45 -11.75
C CYS A 45 6.07 -6.49 -10.87
N ILE A 46 5.70 -7.76 -10.98
CA ILE A 46 6.23 -8.83 -10.11
C ILE A 46 7.67 -9.23 -10.51
N GLU A 47 7.96 -9.33 -11.82
CA GLU A 47 9.21 -9.96 -12.31
C GLU A 47 10.02 -9.11 -13.31
N SER A 48 9.50 -7.97 -13.77
CA SER A 48 10.19 -7.13 -14.76
C SER A 48 10.04 -5.63 -14.48
N GLU A 49 10.89 -4.82 -15.11
CA GLU A 49 10.71 -3.38 -15.20
C GLU A 49 9.43 -3.09 -15.99
N GLY A 50 8.28 -3.15 -15.32
CA GLY A 50 6.99 -2.87 -15.93
C GLY A 50 6.88 -1.42 -16.41
N ILE A 51 5.73 -1.08 -16.99
CA ILE A 51 5.56 0.22 -17.64
C ILE A 51 5.51 1.32 -16.57
N ARG A 52 6.48 2.24 -16.60
CA ARG A 52 6.53 3.43 -15.75
C ARG A 52 6.34 4.70 -16.59
N GLN A 53 5.62 5.66 -16.03
CA GLN A 53 5.45 6.99 -16.63
C GLN A 53 5.62 8.07 -15.55
N ASN A 54 6.51 9.02 -15.81
CA ASN A 54 6.71 10.17 -14.94
C ASN A 54 5.46 11.07 -14.88
N CYS A 55 5.45 12.08 -14.02
CA CYS A 55 4.29 12.95 -13.82
C CYS A 55 3.93 13.78 -15.07
N TYR A 56 4.83 13.89 -16.04
CA TYR A 56 4.60 14.54 -17.33
C TYR A 56 4.06 13.59 -18.42
N GLY A 57 3.94 12.29 -18.12
CA GLY A 57 3.43 11.29 -19.07
C GLY A 57 4.51 10.67 -19.95
N GLN A 58 5.78 10.93 -19.67
CA GLN A 58 6.90 10.35 -20.41
C GLN A 58 7.24 8.98 -19.85
N SER A 59 7.46 8.00 -20.73
CA SER A 59 7.95 6.67 -20.33
C SER A 59 9.36 6.77 -19.77
N VAL A 60 9.60 6.12 -18.63
CA VAL A 60 10.87 6.12 -17.93
C VAL A 60 11.25 4.70 -17.50
N ARG A 61 12.54 4.45 -17.29
CA ARG A 61 13.05 3.12 -16.86
C ARG A 61 13.16 2.97 -15.35
N SER A 62 13.21 4.09 -14.63
CA SER A 62 13.36 4.12 -13.18
C SER A 62 12.36 5.08 -12.56
N GLU A 63 12.23 5.00 -11.24
CA GLU A 63 11.42 5.89 -10.45
C GLU A 63 12.10 7.25 -10.30
N ILE A 64 11.91 8.11 -11.30
CA ILE A 64 12.50 9.46 -11.29
C ILE A 64 11.62 10.49 -10.57
N ASP A 65 10.35 10.17 -10.35
CA ASP A 65 9.38 10.95 -9.59
C ASP A 65 8.29 10.03 -9.00
N CYS A 66 7.40 10.59 -8.18
CA CYS A 66 6.34 9.85 -7.51
C CYS A 66 5.32 9.19 -8.46
N CYS A 67 5.19 9.64 -9.71
CA CYS A 67 4.25 9.07 -10.67
C CYS A 67 4.83 7.86 -11.43
N ALA A 68 6.16 7.75 -11.47
CA ALA A 68 6.93 6.70 -12.12
C ALA A 68 7.01 5.39 -11.29
N ALA A 69 5.98 5.12 -10.47
CA ALA A 69 5.85 3.90 -9.70
C ALA A 69 5.40 2.71 -10.58
N CYS A 70 5.98 1.54 -10.33
CA CYS A 70 5.52 0.25 -10.87
C CYS A 70 4.62 -0.47 -9.85
N GLU A 71 4.97 -0.30 -8.58
CA GLU A 71 4.20 -0.59 -7.39
C GLU A 71 4.37 0.61 -6.45
N PRO A 72 3.33 1.06 -5.75
CA PRO A 72 1.98 0.47 -5.64
C PRO A 72 1.09 0.65 -6.89
N PHE A 73 -0.19 0.27 -6.82
CA PHE A 73 -1.15 0.54 -7.91
C PHE A 73 -1.37 2.04 -8.16
N ALA A 74 -1.46 2.84 -7.10
CA ALA A 74 -1.58 4.28 -7.23
C ALA A 74 -0.87 5.03 -6.10
N ARG A 75 -0.55 6.29 -6.36
CA ARG A 75 0.00 7.24 -5.39
C ARG A 75 -0.84 8.49 -5.31
N ALA A 76 -1.23 8.86 -4.10
CA ALA A 76 -1.86 10.13 -3.80
C ALA A 76 -0.85 11.10 -3.20
N PHE A 77 -0.76 12.32 -3.73
CA PHE A 77 0.22 13.33 -3.29
C PHE A 77 -0.27 14.76 -3.54
N TYR A 78 0.23 15.69 -2.75
CA TYR A 78 -0.11 17.13 -2.84
C TYR A 78 0.93 17.93 -3.64
N GLU A 79 2.19 17.55 -3.53
CA GLU A 79 3.34 18.11 -4.24
C GLU A 79 4.05 17.00 -5.00
N VAL A 80 4.56 17.29 -6.20
CA VAL A 80 5.47 16.36 -6.88
C VAL A 80 6.76 16.25 -6.05
N GLY A 81 7.00 15.06 -5.50
CA GLY A 81 8.11 14.80 -4.59
C GLY A 81 7.98 13.42 -3.94
N TRP A 82 8.72 13.18 -2.86
CA TRP A 82 8.80 11.86 -2.22
C TRP A 82 7.86 11.71 -1.01
N THR A 83 6.84 12.55 -0.90
CA THR A 83 5.82 12.48 0.15
C THR A 83 4.49 12.14 -0.49
N TYR A 84 4.08 10.89 -0.34
CA TYR A 84 2.88 10.34 -0.96
C TYR A 84 2.25 9.28 -0.06
N MET A 85 1.01 8.94 -0.38
CA MET A 85 0.32 7.77 0.13
C MET A 85 0.27 6.72 -0.97
N ASP A 86 0.78 5.53 -0.65
CA ASP A 86 0.78 4.37 -1.52
C ASP A 86 -0.54 3.62 -1.41
N ILE A 87 -1.13 3.27 -2.55
CA ILE A 87 -2.43 2.62 -2.65
C ILE A 87 -2.26 1.27 -3.35
N TYR A 88 -2.35 0.20 -2.58
CA TYR A 88 -2.27 -1.17 -3.05
C TYR A 88 -3.66 -1.73 -3.32
N LEU A 89 -3.75 -2.67 -4.26
CA LEU A 89 -4.97 -3.42 -4.49
C LEU A 89 -4.91 -4.77 -3.78
N PHE A 90 -6.02 -5.17 -3.18
CA PHE A 90 -6.20 -6.54 -2.71
C PHE A 90 -7.42 -7.18 -3.38
N ARG A 91 -7.37 -8.48 -3.65
CA ARG A 91 -8.46 -9.23 -4.27
C ARG A 91 -8.78 -10.48 -3.47
N PHE A 92 -10.06 -10.80 -3.39
CA PHE A 92 -10.52 -12.05 -2.76
C PHE A 92 -10.28 -13.23 -3.69
N GLU A 93 -9.86 -14.35 -3.12
CA GLU A 93 -9.65 -15.59 -3.85
C GLU A 93 -10.18 -16.79 -3.06
N MET A 94 -10.85 -17.69 -3.78
CA MET A 94 -11.16 -19.02 -3.28
C MET A 94 -10.00 -19.94 -3.67
N ARG A 95 -9.35 -20.55 -2.69
CA ARG A 95 -8.35 -21.58 -2.92
C ARG A 95 -9.04 -22.94 -3.00
N PHE A 96 -8.52 -23.78 -3.89
CA PHE A 96 -9.02 -25.12 -4.14
C PHE A 96 -7.93 -26.15 -3.88
N ASP A 97 -8.31 -27.36 -3.46
CA ASP A 97 -7.40 -28.50 -3.42
C ASP A 97 -7.14 -29.08 -4.83
N ASN A 98 -6.36 -30.16 -4.89
CA ASN A 98 -6.04 -30.84 -6.14
C ASN A 98 -7.28 -31.46 -6.85
N GLU A 99 -8.37 -31.68 -6.11
CA GLU A 99 -9.64 -32.18 -6.65
C GLU A 99 -10.63 -31.05 -6.99
N GLN A 100 -10.18 -29.79 -7.03
CA GLN A 100 -11.01 -28.59 -7.27
C GLN A 100 -12.11 -28.37 -6.22
N ARG A 101 -11.93 -28.85 -4.99
CA ARG A 101 -12.85 -28.55 -3.88
C ARG A 101 -12.37 -27.30 -3.14
N PRO A 102 -13.28 -26.38 -2.78
CA PRO A 102 -12.91 -25.15 -2.08
C PRO A 102 -12.38 -25.49 -0.68
N ILE A 103 -11.18 -25.01 -0.36
CA ILE A 103 -10.52 -25.23 0.93
C ILE A 103 -10.51 -23.99 1.81
N GLU A 104 -10.35 -22.81 1.21
CA GLU A 104 -10.09 -21.58 1.96
C GLU A 104 -10.54 -20.37 1.13
N PHE A 105 -11.22 -19.43 1.78
CA PHE A 105 -11.52 -18.13 1.21
C PHE A 105 -10.56 -17.09 1.80
N THR A 106 -9.66 -16.59 0.97
CA THR A 106 -8.54 -15.73 1.36
C THR A 106 -8.52 -14.46 0.51
N TYR A 107 -7.48 -13.66 0.65
CA TYR A 107 -7.20 -12.52 -0.21
C TYR A 107 -5.71 -12.41 -0.50
N PHE A 108 -5.40 -12.00 -1.72
CA PHE A 108 -4.07 -11.60 -2.16
C PHE A 108 -3.97 -10.08 -2.02
N ASP A 109 -2.90 -9.59 -1.39
CA ASP A 109 -2.62 -8.16 -1.27
C ASP A 109 -1.30 -7.82 -1.98
N GLU A 110 -1.36 -6.88 -2.93
CA GLU A 110 -0.20 -6.41 -3.68
C GLU A 110 0.86 -5.75 -2.79
N SER A 111 0.51 -5.22 -1.61
CA SER A 111 1.49 -4.60 -0.69
C SER A 111 2.51 -5.59 -0.15
N PHE A 112 2.14 -6.86 -0.11
CA PHE A 112 2.98 -7.93 0.40
C PHE A 112 3.37 -8.93 -0.69
N ASN A 113 2.75 -8.83 -1.87
CA ASN A 113 2.89 -9.76 -2.99
C ASN A 113 2.65 -11.23 -2.58
N GLU A 114 1.70 -11.45 -1.68
CA GLU A 114 1.40 -12.78 -1.13
C GLU A 114 -0.07 -12.89 -0.68
N PHE A 115 -0.46 -14.13 -0.34
CA PHE A 115 -1.72 -14.41 0.32
C PHE A 115 -1.56 -14.23 1.82
N ILE A 116 -2.31 -13.28 2.37
CA ILE A 116 -2.08 -12.78 3.74
C ILE A 116 -2.85 -13.55 4.81
N GLY A 117 -3.90 -14.26 4.41
CA GLY A 117 -4.59 -15.19 5.28
C GLY A 117 -6.11 -15.06 5.23
N ASP A 118 -6.73 -15.40 6.34
CA ASP A 118 -8.17 -15.58 6.45
C ASP A 118 -8.93 -14.24 6.37
N ILE A 119 -9.93 -14.18 5.51
CA ILE A 119 -10.82 -13.02 5.34
C ILE A 119 -11.51 -12.61 6.66
N TYR A 120 -11.70 -13.54 7.61
CA TYR A 120 -12.31 -13.25 8.90
C TYR A 120 -11.43 -12.35 9.80
N GLY A 121 -10.12 -12.31 9.57
CA GLY A 121 -9.21 -11.34 10.21
C GLY A 121 -9.34 -9.93 9.63
N LEU A 122 -9.74 -9.82 8.37
CA LEU A 122 -9.97 -8.55 7.68
C LEU A 122 -11.36 -7.98 7.97
N PHE A 123 -12.42 -8.80 7.84
CA PHE A 123 -13.82 -8.35 7.91
C PHE A 123 -14.61 -8.86 9.13
N PRO A 124 -15.60 -8.09 9.63
CA PRO A 124 -15.93 -6.73 9.20
C PRO A 124 -14.86 -5.73 9.66
N LEU A 125 -14.63 -4.69 8.85
CA LEU A 125 -13.73 -3.61 9.21
C LEU A 125 -14.21 -2.93 10.49
N LYS A 126 -13.27 -2.55 11.35
CA LYS A 126 -13.53 -1.81 12.59
C LYS A 126 -12.98 -0.39 12.46
N ALA A 127 -13.68 0.57 13.06
CA ALA A 127 -13.15 1.92 13.17
C ALA A 127 -11.91 1.92 14.08
N CYS A 128 -10.82 2.51 13.61
CA CYS A 128 -9.58 2.73 14.35
C CYS A 128 -9.14 4.19 14.19
N LYS A 129 -8.21 4.64 15.04
CA LYS A 129 -7.66 5.99 14.97
C LYS A 129 -6.30 5.98 14.28
N PHE A 130 -6.18 6.69 13.16
CA PHE A 130 -4.92 6.88 12.46
C PHE A 130 -4.70 8.37 12.19
N LEU A 131 -3.57 8.92 12.67
CA LEU A 131 -3.23 10.35 12.55
C LEU A 131 -4.37 11.30 12.98
N GLY A 132 -5.15 10.92 14.00
CA GLY A 132 -6.28 11.71 14.47
C GLY A 132 -7.61 11.44 13.78
N LEU A 133 -7.61 10.76 12.64
CA LEU A 133 -8.79 10.41 11.85
C LEU A 133 -9.36 9.05 12.26
N HIS A 134 -10.68 8.90 12.13
CA HIS A 134 -11.33 7.59 12.21
C HIS A 134 -11.30 6.94 10.83
N VAL A 135 -10.61 5.81 10.71
CA VAL A 135 -10.44 5.09 9.45
C VAL A 135 -10.86 3.63 9.62
N PRO A 136 -11.26 2.93 8.55
CA PRO A 136 -11.51 1.50 8.61
C PRO A 136 -10.19 0.74 8.75
N CYS A 137 -10.10 -0.13 9.75
CA CYS A 137 -9.00 -1.07 9.95
C CYS A 137 -9.51 -2.51 9.87
N PRO A 138 -8.62 -3.49 9.65
CA PRO A 138 -8.93 -4.91 9.79
C PRO A 138 -9.59 -5.25 11.14
N ARG A 139 -10.47 -6.24 11.15
CA ARG A 139 -11.14 -6.74 12.35
C ARG A 139 -10.15 -7.17 13.44
N ASP A 140 -9.11 -7.86 13.03
CA ASP A 140 -8.00 -8.34 13.84
C ASP A 140 -6.67 -8.12 13.10
N PRO A 141 -6.01 -6.95 13.30
CA PRO A 141 -4.75 -6.66 12.63
C PRO A 141 -3.63 -7.64 12.95
N ALA A 142 -3.69 -8.37 14.08
CA ALA A 142 -2.63 -9.29 14.48
C ALA A 142 -2.56 -10.52 13.58
N THR A 143 -3.68 -10.95 12.99
CA THR A 143 -3.70 -12.08 12.04
C THR A 143 -3.05 -11.72 10.70
N ILE A 144 -2.91 -10.44 10.41
CA ILE A 144 -2.31 -9.90 9.19
C ILE A 144 -0.85 -9.53 9.43
N LEU A 145 -0.59 -8.74 10.48
CA LEU A 145 0.73 -8.21 10.77
C LEU A 145 1.66 -9.25 11.42
N GLY A 146 1.10 -10.22 12.16
CA GLY A 146 1.87 -11.24 12.87
C GLY A 146 2.69 -12.17 11.94
N PRO A 147 2.08 -12.75 10.89
CA PRO A 147 2.82 -13.54 9.89
C PRO A 147 3.91 -12.72 9.19
N GLN A 148 3.63 -11.46 8.86
CA GLN A 148 4.52 -10.64 8.05
C GLN A 148 5.69 -10.01 8.83
N TYR A 149 5.41 -9.48 10.01
CA TYR A 149 6.38 -8.73 10.82
C TYR A 149 6.87 -9.50 12.06
N GLY A 150 6.32 -10.69 12.30
CA GLY A 150 6.60 -11.55 13.44
C GLY A 150 5.71 -11.25 14.66
N LYS A 151 5.75 -12.12 15.67
CA LYS A 151 4.91 -12.02 16.89
C LYS A 151 5.10 -10.72 17.67
N GLU A 152 6.26 -10.07 17.52
CA GLU A 152 6.64 -8.84 18.20
C GLU A 152 6.42 -7.60 17.31
N PHE A 153 5.55 -7.67 16.30
CA PHE A 153 5.31 -6.57 15.34
C PHE A 153 4.93 -5.23 16.00
N MET A 154 4.36 -5.27 17.20
CA MET A 154 4.02 -4.07 17.98
C MET A 154 5.23 -3.44 18.68
N LYS A 155 6.37 -4.13 18.78
CA LYS A 155 7.60 -3.57 19.37
C LYS A 155 8.33 -2.73 18.32
N PRO A 156 8.63 -1.45 18.61
CA PRO A 156 9.34 -0.60 17.66
C PRO A 156 10.77 -1.11 17.46
N ARG A 157 11.23 -1.18 16.21
CA ARG A 157 12.61 -1.58 15.89
C ARG A 157 13.62 -0.49 16.26
N LYS A 158 13.19 0.76 16.36
CA LYS A 158 14.03 1.91 16.73
C LYS A 158 13.35 2.75 17.81
N LEU A 159 14.15 3.24 18.74
CA LEU A 159 13.75 4.18 19.79
C LEU A 159 14.45 5.53 19.55
N CYS A 160 13.80 6.62 19.91
CA CYS A 160 14.41 7.94 19.82
C CYS A 160 15.33 8.17 21.03
N ASN A 161 16.63 8.32 20.78
CA ASN A 161 17.56 8.82 21.77
C ASN A 161 17.43 10.35 21.83
N LEU A 162 16.74 10.87 22.85
CA LEU A 162 16.48 12.30 23.01
C LEU A 162 17.77 13.12 23.22
N THR A 163 18.78 12.53 23.85
CA THR A 163 20.06 13.19 24.11
C THR A 163 20.89 13.33 22.83
N GLY A 164 20.93 12.27 22.02
CA GLY A 164 21.66 12.24 20.75
C GLY A 164 20.84 12.73 19.55
N ARG A 165 19.54 13.01 19.73
CA ARG A 165 18.55 13.33 18.67
C ARG A 165 18.61 12.35 17.49
N SER A 166 18.76 11.07 17.79
CA SER A 166 18.95 10.02 16.78
C SER A 166 18.11 8.79 17.07
N TRP A 167 17.74 8.06 16.01
CA TRP A 167 17.05 6.78 16.14
C TRP A 167 18.07 5.67 16.40
N VAL A 168 17.92 4.96 17.52
CA VAL A 168 18.79 3.84 17.92
C VAL A 168 18.00 2.54 17.90
N LYS A 169 18.66 1.41 17.60
CA LYS A 169 18.02 0.09 17.56
C LYS A 169 17.42 -0.24 18.93
N SER A 170 16.17 -0.72 18.97
CA SER A 170 15.61 -1.29 20.20
C SER A 170 16.37 -2.55 20.56
N SER A 171 16.79 -2.65 21.83
CA SER A 171 17.30 -3.90 22.40
C SER A 171 16.18 -4.91 22.58
#